data_AF-A0AAY4BBW9-F1
#
_entry.id   AF-A0AAY4BBW9-F1
#
_cell.length_a   1.000
_cell.length_b   1.000
_cell.length_c   1.000
_cell.angle_alpha   90.00
_cell.angle_beta   90.00
_cell.angle_gamma   90.00
#
_symmetry.space_group_name_H-M   'P 1'
#
loop_
_entity.id
_entity.type
_entity.pdbx_description
1 polymer ?
#
loop_
_entity_poly.entity_id
_entity_poly.type
_entity_poly.pdbx_seq_one_letter_code
_entity_poly.pdbx_strand_id
1 'polypeptide(L)'
;MWTLIVFFLLCFGWQCGLATPQAFAGCQDQTIIKTAEEALDKVNADRIEGYILGLNRVYDFSTEPREGGGTIFNLTLDVLETKCHVFSRKQWKSCKVRDISEMPVQGNCQVSFSVLTQLELYSYKCIIQQVPATTIVRICPDCPTVESLDEPIVPEIANLTLQSYNGKSGLNKHFGLLNVTRAGMQWVVGPTYIVEFTIQETTCLKNMSDVDSQSFVDVIKFSNDNQRFQCIYLQDAQVEELPGGKGKGALVAHSRKPLLGSVMELPPTSLKPSRPLPAAKNCPGKKQSAIMGI
;
A
#
# COMPACT_ATOMS: atom_id res chain seq x y z
N MET A 1 52.88 -46.50 -24.61
CA MET A 1 52.52 -45.68 -23.43
C MET A 1 52.55 -44.17 -23.75
N TRP A 2 52.18 -43.76 -24.97
CA TRP A 2 52.12 -42.34 -25.39
C TRP A 2 50.78 -41.97 -26.05
N THR A 3 49.94 -42.97 -26.36
CA THR A 3 48.62 -42.77 -26.98
C THR A 3 47.50 -42.53 -25.96
N LEU A 4 47.68 -42.94 -24.70
CA LEU A 4 46.70 -42.74 -23.62
C LEU A 4 46.76 -41.34 -22.98
N ILE A 5 47.86 -40.60 -23.15
CA ILE A 5 48.04 -39.26 -22.57
C ILE A 5 47.38 -38.18 -23.44
N VAL A 6 47.26 -38.41 -24.75
CA VAL A 6 46.64 -37.45 -25.68
C VAL A 6 45.12 -37.41 -25.53
N PHE A 7 44.49 -38.52 -25.12
CA PHE A 7 43.03 -38.57 -24.94
C PHE A 7 42.56 -37.87 -23.64
N PHE A 8 43.41 -37.76 -22.63
CA PHE A 8 43.08 -37.10 -21.37
C PHE A 8 43.15 -35.57 -21.46
N LEU A 9 43.95 -35.02 -22.39
CA LEU A 9 44.09 -33.58 -22.60
C LEU A 9 43.01 -32.98 -23.51
N LEU A 10 42.27 -33.79 -24.27
CA LEU A 10 41.13 -33.34 -25.09
C LEU A 10 39.82 -33.18 -24.30
N CYS A 11 39.71 -33.76 -23.09
CA CYS A 11 38.53 -33.58 -22.24
C CYS A 11 38.54 -32.29 -21.40
N PHE A 12 39.72 -31.70 -21.14
CA PHE A 12 39.81 -30.43 -20.39
C PHE A 12 39.49 -29.18 -21.23
N GLY A 13 39.37 -29.32 -22.55
CA GLY A 13 39.09 -28.21 -23.46
C GLY A 13 37.60 -27.89 -23.66
N TRP A 14 36.67 -28.69 -23.12
CA TRP A 14 35.25 -28.63 -23.52
C TRP A 14 34.24 -28.26 -22.44
N GLN A 15 34.69 -27.68 -21.31
CA GLN A 15 33.78 -27.07 -20.35
C GLN A 15 34.14 -25.60 -20.09
N CYS A 16 34.22 -24.82 -21.17
CA CYS A 16 33.71 -23.45 -21.09
C CYS A 16 32.24 -23.50 -21.49
N GLY A 17 31.39 -23.95 -20.58
CA GLY A 17 29.97 -23.62 -20.66
C GLY A 17 29.86 -22.12 -20.47
N LEU A 18 29.89 -21.35 -21.56
CA LEU A 18 29.32 -20.01 -21.55
C LEU A 18 27.89 -20.20 -21.04
N ALA A 19 27.59 -19.69 -19.85
CA ALA A 19 26.22 -19.56 -19.40
C ALA A 19 25.50 -18.72 -20.45
N THR A 20 24.73 -19.38 -21.31
CA THR A 20 23.88 -18.69 -22.27
C THR A 20 23.00 -17.75 -21.46
N PRO A 21 22.91 -16.45 -21.81
CA PRO A 21 22.01 -15.53 -21.14
C PRO A 21 20.64 -16.20 -21.08
N GLN A 22 20.09 -16.37 -19.88
CA GLN A 22 18.80 -17.00 -19.70
C GLN A 22 17.78 -16.18 -20.47
N ALA A 23 17.40 -16.66 -21.66
CA ALA A 23 16.47 -15.97 -22.52
C ALA A 23 15.08 -16.16 -21.93
N PHE A 24 14.61 -15.16 -21.19
CA PHE A 24 13.26 -15.17 -20.64
C PHE A 24 12.23 -15.23 -21.77
N ALA A 25 11.18 -16.03 -21.57
CA ALA A 25 10.08 -16.16 -22.54
C ALA A 25 9.20 -14.90 -22.65
N GLY A 26 9.48 -13.86 -21.86
CA GLY A 26 8.75 -12.59 -21.81
C GLY A 26 8.02 -12.37 -20.48
N CYS A 27 7.00 -11.51 -20.47
CA CYS A 27 6.22 -11.20 -19.25
C CYS A 27 5.37 -12.37 -18.72
N GLN A 28 5.30 -13.48 -19.45
CA GLN A 28 4.63 -14.71 -19.03
C GLN A 28 5.62 -15.78 -18.53
N ASP A 29 6.92 -15.49 -18.56
CA ASP A 29 7.92 -16.37 -18.00
C ASP A 29 7.70 -16.52 -16.48
N GLN A 30 7.63 -17.77 -16.00
CA GLN A 30 7.28 -18.04 -14.61
C GLN A 30 8.36 -17.57 -13.64
N THR A 31 9.61 -17.45 -14.10
CA THR A 31 10.69 -16.83 -13.33
C THR A 31 10.41 -15.35 -13.14
N ILE A 32 10.10 -14.63 -14.22
CA ILE A 32 9.77 -13.20 -14.18
C ILE A 32 8.55 -12.93 -13.30
N ILE A 33 7.51 -13.75 -13.39
CA ILE A 33 6.31 -13.62 -12.54
C ILE A 33 6.69 -13.80 -11.06
N LYS A 34 7.38 -14.89 -10.70
CA LYS A 34 7.77 -15.13 -9.29
C LYS A 34 8.66 -14.02 -8.75
N THR A 35 9.61 -13.55 -9.53
CA THR A 35 10.49 -12.45 -9.14
C THR A 35 9.71 -11.14 -8.99
N ALA A 36 8.70 -10.89 -9.84
CA ALA A 36 7.80 -9.74 -9.71
C ALA A 36 6.96 -9.79 -8.42
N GLU A 37 6.49 -10.98 -8.04
CA GLU A 37 5.74 -11.19 -6.79
C GLU A 37 6.62 -10.91 -5.56
N GLU A 38 7.86 -11.41 -5.55
CA GLU A 38 8.81 -11.16 -4.46
C GLU A 38 9.23 -9.69 -4.40
N ALA A 39 9.45 -9.04 -5.55
CA ALA A 39 9.74 -7.61 -5.61
C ALA A 39 8.58 -6.78 -5.02
N LEU A 40 7.34 -7.14 -5.34
CA LEU A 40 6.15 -6.47 -4.79
C LEU A 40 6.01 -6.70 -3.27
N ASP A 41 6.38 -7.88 -2.75
CA ASP A 41 6.46 -8.11 -1.31
C ASP A 41 7.48 -7.18 -0.64
N LYS A 42 8.66 -6.96 -1.24
CA LYS A 42 9.65 -5.98 -0.73
C LYS A 42 9.11 -4.55 -0.76
N VAL A 43 8.43 -4.16 -1.85
CA VAL A 43 7.78 -2.84 -1.96
C VAL A 43 6.75 -2.66 -0.84
N ASN A 44 5.86 -3.62 -0.61
CA ASN A 44 4.85 -3.53 0.44
C ASN A 44 5.47 -3.55 1.85
N ALA A 45 6.61 -4.22 2.05
CA ALA A 45 7.33 -4.23 3.33
C ALA A 45 8.01 -2.89 3.64
N ASP A 46 8.52 -2.19 2.61
CA ASP A 46 9.13 -0.86 2.75
C ASP A 46 8.10 0.22 3.10
N ARG A 47 6.87 0.10 2.59
CA ARG A 47 5.80 1.10 2.78
C ARG A 47 5.32 1.21 4.23
N ILE A 48 4.96 2.44 4.60
CA ILE A 48 4.43 2.80 5.93
C ILE A 48 3.00 3.37 5.88
N GLU A 49 2.49 3.73 4.72
CA GLU A 49 1.15 4.28 4.54
C GLU A 49 0.37 3.61 3.39
N GLY A 50 -0.95 3.72 3.49
CA GLY A 50 -1.90 3.18 2.53
C GLY A 50 -2.12 1.67 2.65
N TYR A 51 -2.63 1.07 1.59
CA TYR A 51 -3.02 -0.33 1.56
C TYR A 51 -2.01 -1.17 0.76
N ILE A 52 -1.91 -2.44 1.12
CA ILE A 52 -1.05 -3.43 0.46
C ILE A 52 -1.50 -3.56 -1.00
N LEU A 53 -0.53 -3.51 -1.91
CA LEU A 53 -0.74 -3.67 -3.34
C LEU A 53 -0.59 -5.14 -3.74
N GLY A 54 -1.53 -5.64 -4.54
CA GLY A 54 -1.46 -6.93 -5.20
C GLY A 54 -1.02 -6.81 -6.66
N LEU A 55 -0.36 -7.85 -7.18
CA LEU A 55 0.09 -7.90 -8.56
C LEU A 55 -1.09 -8.19 -9.49
N ASN A 56 -1.31 -7.36 -10.51
CA ASN A 56 -2.25 -7.68 -11.58
C ASN A 56 -1.56 -8.32 -12.77
N ARG A 57 -0.47 -7.71 -13.26
CA ARG A 57 0.36 -8.28 -14.32
C ARG A 57 1.73 -7.62 -14.35
N VAL A 58 2.69 -8.33 -14.90
CA VAL A 58 3.94 -7.73 -15.39
C VAL A 58 3.63 -7.03 -16.70
N TYR A 59 3.72 -5.71 -16.74
CA TYR A 59 3.45 -4.92 -17.94
C TYR A 59 4.65 -4.89 -18.88
N ASP A 60 5.85 -4.73 -18.33
CA ASP A 60 7.10 -4.73 -19.08
C ASP A 60 8.27 -5.07 -18.13
N PHE A 61 9.41 -5.48 -18.68
CA PHE A 61 10.64 -5.64 -17.92
C PHE A 61 11.89 -5.41 -18.76
N SER A 62 12.97 -5.02 -18.10
CA SER A 62 14.32 -5.09 -18.66
C SER A 62 15.31 -5.66 -17.65
N THR A 63 16.42 -6.18 -18.16
CA THR A 63 17.50 -6.75 -17.36
C THR A 63 18.84 -6.19 -17.79
N GLU A 64 19.66 -5.83 -16.81
CA GLU A 64 21.00 -5.30 -17.03
C GLU A 64 22.00 -6.07 -16.16
N PRO A 65 23.22 -6.34 -16.65
CA PRO A 65 24.25 -6.95 -15.82
C PRO A 65 24.65 -5.99 -14.68
N ARG A 66 24.71 -6.50 -13.44
CA ARG A 66 25.17 -5.73 -12.29
C ARG A 66 26.71 -5.74 -12.24
N GLU A 67 27.33 -4.58 -12.01
CA GLU A 67 28.76 -4.51 -11.71
C GLU A 67 29.07 -5.31 -10.43
N GLY A 68 30.00 -6.26 -10.50
CA GLY A 68 30.30 -7.20 -9.40
C GLY A 68 29.50 -8.50 -9.42
N GLY A 69 28.72 -8.74 -10.49
CA GLY A 69 27.94 -9.97 -10.68
C GLY A 69 26.47 -9.81 -10.33
N GLY A 70 25.64 -10.72 -10.86
CA GLY A 70 24.18 -10.68 -10.72
C GLY A 70 23.48 -9.92 -11.86
N THR A 71 22.18 -9.72 -11.69
CA THR A 71 21.33 -9.05 -12.70
C THR A 71 20.43 -8.03 -12.02
N ILE A 72 20.41 -6.81 -12.56
CA ILE A 72 19.47 -5.76 -12.21
C ILE A 72 18.21 -5.97 -13.05
N PHE A 73 17.06 -5.99 -12.40
CA PHE A 73 15.75 -6.07 -13.02
C PHE A 73 15.05 -4.73 -12.85
N ASN A 74 14.51 -4.21 -13.94
CA ASN A 74 13.60 -3.07 -13.94
C ASN A 74 12.24 -3.57 -14.40
N LEU A 75 11.27 -3.63 -13.49
CA LEU A 75 9.92 -4.09 -13.77
C LEU A 75 8.95 -2.92 -13.83
N THR A 76 8.04 -2.96 -14.81
CA THR A 76 6.80 -2.20 -14.76
C THR A 76 5.65 -3.14 -14.42
N LEU A 77 5.03 -2.93 -13.28
CA LEU A 77 3.93 -3.75 -12.76
C LEU A 77 2.62 -2.99 -12.84
N ASP A 78 1.54 -3.64 -13.28
CA ASP A 78 0.19 -3.18 -12.99
C ASP A 78 -0.23 -3.76 -11.65
N VAL A 79 -0.72 -2.90 -10.75
CA VAL A 79 -1.03 -3.24 -9.36
C VAL A 79 -2.45 -2.84 -9.00
N LEU A 80 -3.02 -3.55 -8.03
CA LEU A 80 -4.36 -3.32 -7.49
C LEU A 80 -4.28 -3.16 -5.97
N GLU A 81 -5.07 -2.26 -5.43
CA GLU A 81 -5.18 -2.11 -3.99
C GLU A 81 -5.96 -3.27 -3.35
N THR A 82 -5.50 -3.74 -2.19
CA THR A 82 -6.17 -4.76 -1.38
C THR A 82 -6.85 -4.16 -0.16
N LYS A 83 -7.62 -4.97 0.56
CA LYS A 83 -8.27 -4.57 1.82
C LYS A 83 -7.31 -4.46 3.02
N CYS A 84 -6.07 -4.93 2.90
CA CYS A 84 -5.13 -4.91 4.01
C CYS A 84 -4.40 -3.57 4.06
N HIS A 85 -4.43 -2.89 5.20
CA HIS A 85 -3.55 -1.76 5.45
C HIS A 85 -2.09 -2.25 5.61
N VAL A 86 -1.10 -1.45 5.20
CA VAL A 86 0.34 -1.83 5.30
C VAL A 86 0.78 -2.10 6.74
N PHE A 87 0.10 -1.53 7.73
CA PHE A 87 0.30 -1.81 9.16
C PHE A 87 0.08 -3.28 9.53
N SER A 88 -0.73 -4.02 8.77
CA SER A 88 -0.97 -5.44 9.03
C SER A 88 0.24 -6.32 8.74
N ARG A 89 1.21 -5.83 7.94
CA ARG A 89 2.42 -6.56 7.50
C ARG A 89 2.14 -7.94 6.87
N LYS A 90 0.91 -8.16 6.40
CA LYS A 90 0.52 -9.40 5.72
C LYS A 90 1.17 -9.49 4.33
N GLN A 91 1.34 -10.71 3.84
CA GLN A 91 1.69 -10.93 2.43
C GLN A 91 0.49 -10.58 1.55
N TRP A 92 0.72 -9.96 0.39
CA TRP A 92 -0.37 -9.46 -0.45
C TRP A 92 -1.30 -10.57 -0.95
N LYS A 93 -0.79 -11.79 -1.16
CA LYS A 93 -1.60 -12.95 -1.57
C LYS A 93 -2.64 -13.38 -0.52
N SER A 94 -2.44 -13.02 0.74
CA SER A 94 -3.41 -13.25 1.82
C SER A 94 -4.44 -12.12 1.94
N CYS A 95 -4.29 -11.06 1.13
CA CYS A 95 -5.11 -9.87 1.15
C CYS A 95 -6.03 -9.84 -0.06
N LYS A 96 -7.34 -9.82 0.20
CA LYS A 96 -8.34 -9.75 -0.86
C LYS A 96 -8.18 -8.43 -1.62
N VAL A 97 -8.05 -8.50 -2.94
CA VAL A 97 -8.15 -7.33 -3.84
C VAL A 97 -9.57 -6.76 -3.75
N ARG A 98 -9.70 -5.43 -3.81
CA ARG A 98 -11.01 -4.77 -3.76
C ARG A 98 -11.83 -5.05 -5.00
N ASP A 99 -13.09 -5.37 -4.79
CA ASP A 99 -14.06 -5.56 -5.86
C ASP A 99 -14.58 -4.19 -6.37
N ILE A 100 -15.35 -4.18 -7.46
CA ILE A 100 -15.86 -2.93 -8.05
C ILE A 100 -16.78 -2.15 -7.10
N SER A 101 -17.50 -2.83 -6.23
CA SER A 101 -18.38 -2.25 -5.21
C SER A 101 -17.63 -1.66 -4.01
N GLU A 102 -16.29 -1.73 -4.01
CA GLU A 102 -15.45 -1.36 -2.88
C GLU A 102 -14.52 -0.21 -3.23
N MET A 103 -14.91 0.62 -4.21
CA MET A 103 -14.17 1.78 -4.68
C MET A 103 -12.70 1.45 -5.00
N PRO A 104 -12.45 0.50 -5.92
CA PRO A 104 -11.13 -0.07 -6.12
C PRO A 104 -10.13 0.99 -6.60
N VAL A 105 -8.88 0.81 -6.19
CA VAL A 105 -7.73 1.62 -6.61
C VAL A 105 -6.81 0.75 -7.44
N GLN A 106 -6.36 1.29 -8.57
CA GLN A 106 -5.47 0.61 -9.50
C GLN A 106 -4.32 1.53 -9.91
N GLY A 107 -3.20 0.95 -10.31
CA GLY A 107 -2.07 1.76 -10.72
C GLY A 107 -0.97 0.96 -11.37
N ASN A 108 0.20 1.59 -11.43
CA ASN A 108 1.42 0.94 -11.85
C ASN A 108 2.59 1.29 -10.96
N CYS A 109 3.53 0.37 -10.88
CA CYS A 109 4.79 0.54 -10.16
C CYS A 109 5.95 0.29 -11.11
N GLN A 110 6.90 1.20 -11.12
CA GLN A 110 8.25 0.96 -11.63
C GLN A 110 9.10 0.49 -10.46
N VAL A 111 9.72 -0.68 -10.59
CA VAL A 111 10.47 -1.32 -9.49
C VAL A 111 11.84 -1.75 -10.01
N SER A 112 12.90 -1.31 -9.34
CA SER A 112 14.28 -1.67 -9.64
C SER A 112 14.88 -2.45 -8.48
N PHE A 113 15.45 -3.61 -8.78
CA PHE A 113 16.07 -4.51 -7.79
C PHE A 113 17.13 -5.38 -8.45
N SER A 114 17.94 -6.08 -7.65
CA SER A 114 18.86 -7.09 -8.16
C SER A 114 18.61 -8.46 -7.54
N VAL A 115 19.03 -9.49 -8.27
CA VAL A 115 19.06 -10.87 -7.79
C VAL A 115 20.50 -11.38 -7.87
N LEU A 116 21.08 -11.63 -6.70
CA LEU A 116 22.37 -12.29 -6.52
C LEU A 116 22.15 -13.63 -5.81
N THR A 117 21.86 -13.56 -4.50
CA THR A 117 21.46 -14.69 -3.65
C THR A 117 20.02 -14.54 -3.17
N GLN A 118 19.62 -13.31 -2.86
CA GLN A 118 18.25 -12.91 -2.52
C GLN A 118 17.90 -11.62 -3.28
N LEU A 119 16.62 -11.30 -3.32
CA LEU A 119 16.15 -10.06 -3.93
C LEU A 119 16.51 -8.84 -3.07
N GLU A 120 17.30 -7.93 -3.65
CA GLU A 120 17.68 -6.65 -3.06
C GLU A 120 16.98 -5.51 -3.79
N LEU A 121 16.01 -4.87 -3.14
CA LEU A 121 15.24 -3.74 -3.67
C LEU A 121 16.11 -2.46 -3.66
N TYR A 122 16.17 -1.76 -4.79
CA TYR A 122 16.89 -0.49 -4.91
C TYR A 122 15.97 0.71 -4.88
N SER A 123 14.94 0.68 -5.72
CA SER A 123 13.98 1.78 -5.78
C SER A 123 12.63 1.31 -6.31
N TYR A 124 11.59 2.07 -5.96
CA TYR A 124 10.31 1.95 -6.63
C TYR A 124 9.56 3.27 -6.67
N LYS A 125 8.70 3.40 -7.68
CA LYS A 125 7.75 4.48 -7.80
C LYS A 125 6.42 3.91 -8.27
N CYS A 126 5.40 4.05 -7.43
CA CYS A 126 4.03 3.67 -7.78
C CYS A 126 3.18 4.90 -8.03
N ILE A 127 2.32 4.84 -9.05
CA ILE A 127 1.28 5.82 -9.32
C ILE A 127 -0.04 5.07 -9.33
N ILE A 128 -0.89 5.37 -8.35
CA ILE A 128 -2.18 4.72 -8.15
C ILE A 128 -3.31 5.75 -8.25
N GLN A 129 -4.48 5.28 -8.68
CA GLN A 129 -5.65 6.12 -8.88
C GLN A 129 -6.91 5.29 -8.63
N GLN A 130 -7.89 5.90 -8.00
CA GLN A 130 -9.22 5.31 -7.87
C GLN A 130 -9.84 5.06 -9.24
N VAL A 131 -10.60 3.98 -9.37
CA VAL A 131 -11.39 3.74 -10.58
C VAL A 131 -12.46 4.84 -10.68
N PRO A 132 -12.60 5.51 -11.84
CA PRO A 132 -13.58 6.58 -11.99
C PRO A 132 -15.00 6.12 -11.63
N ALA A 133 -15.75 6.99 -10.93
CA ALA A 133 -17.14 6.73 -10.55
C ALA A 133 -18.02 6.39 -11.77
N THR A 134 -17.77 7.02 -12.91
CA THR A 134 -18.45 6.72 -14.18
C THR A 134 -18.28 5.27 -14.63
N THR A 135 -17.11 4.68 -14.41
CA THR A 135 -16.84 3.27 -14.73
C THR A 135 -17.54 2.35 -13.74
N ILE A 136 -17.54 2.71 -12.45
CA ILE A 136 -18.22 1.94 -11.39
C ILE A 136 -19.72 1.91 -11.68
N VAL A 137 -20.37 3.07 -11.83
CA VAL A 137 -21.81 3.21 -12.06
C VAL A 137 -22.25 2.56 -13.37
N ARG A 138 -21.41 2.57 -14.42
CA ARG A 138 -21.70 1.88 -15.68
C ARG A 138 -21.83 0.36 -15.51
N ILE A 139 -21.03 -0.23 -14.63
CA ILE A 139 -21.01 -1.68 -14.39
C ILE A 139 -21.98 -2.06 -13.26
N CYS A 140 -22.08 -1.22 -12.24
CA CYS A 140 -22.91 -1.40 -11.06
C CYS A 140 -23.50 -0.04 -10.65
N PRO A 141 -24.70 0.30 -11.15
CA PRO A 141 -25.32 1.61 -10.91
C PRO A 141 -25.57 1.93 -9.43
N ASP A 142 -25.86 0.89 -8.65
CA ASP A 142 -26.14 1.03 -7.23
C ASP A 142 -24.88 0.93 -6.38
N CYS A 143 -23.67 0.72 -6.92
CA CYS A 143 -22.47 0.56 -6.11
C CYS A 143 -22.01 1.89 -5.48
N PRO A 144 -21.37 1.86 -4.30
CA PRO A 144 -20.80 3.05 -3.68
C PRO A 144 -19.79 3.74 -4.59
N THR A 145 -19.87 5.07 -4.65
CA THR A 145 -18.87 5.93 -5.30
C THR A 145 -18.04 6.66 -4.26
N VAL A 146 -16.82 7.02 -4.64
CA VAL A 146 -15.88 7.73 -3.76
C VAL A 146 -16.45 9.10 -3.39
N GLU A 147 -16.35 9.42 -2.10
CA GLU A 147 -16.56 10.76 -1.57
C GLU A 147 -15.24 11.43 -1.22
N SER A 148 -15.20 12.76 -1.27
CA SER A 148 -14.02 13.51 -0.83
C SER A 148 -13.80 13.31 0.66
N LEU A 149 -12.54 13.08 1.05
CA LEU A 149 -12.17 13.00 2.47
C LEU A 149 -12.32 14.35 3.19
N ASP A 150 -12.39 15.44 2.43
CA ASP A 150 -12.56 16.81 2.93
C ASP A 150 -14.03 17.17 3.20
N GLU A 151 -14.99 16.32 2.81
CA GLU A 151 -16.41 16.56 3.10
C GLU A 151 -16.64 16.52 4.62
N PRO A 152 -17.28 17.54 5.24
CA PRO A 152 -17.43 17.63 6.70
C PRO A 152 -18.12 16.43 7.35
N ILE A 153 -19.00 15.76 6.61
CA ILE A 153 -19.73 14.58 7.08
C ILE A 153 -18.82 13.34 7.23
N VAL A 154 -17.74 13.25 6.47
CA VAL A 154 -16.81 12.11 6.49
C VAL A 154 -16.08 11.97 7.83
N PRO A 155 -15.39 12.99 8.36
CA PRO A 155 -14.76 12.89 9.68
C PRO A 155 -15.78 12.77 10.81
N GLU A 156 -16.99 13.33 10.67
CA GLU A 156 -18.07 13.15 11.65
C GLU A 156 -18.49 11.68 11.76
N ILE A 157 -18.75 11.02 10.63
CA ILE A 157 -19.13 9.59 10.58
C ILE A 157 -17.99 8.71 11.08
N ALA A 158 -16.73 9.02 10.74
CA ALA A 158 -15.58 8.30 11.26
C ALA A 158 -15.51 8.40 12.80
N ASN A 159 -15.71 9.59 13.37
CA ASN A 159 -15.74 9.81 14.81
C ASN A 159 -16.90 9.08 15.50
N LEU A 160 -18.11 9.15 14.95
CA LEU A 160 -19.27 8.42 15.48
C LEU A 160 -19.05 6.90 15.45
N THR A 161 -18.46 6.39 14.36
CA THR A 161 -18.12 4.97 14.22
C THR A 161 -17.07 4.55 15.24
N LEU A 162 -16.04 5.38 15.45
CA LEU A 162 -15.01 5.14 16.46
C LEU A 162 -15.57 5.19 17.88
N GLN A 163 -16.46 6.13 18.19
CA GLN A 163 -17.15 6.19 19.48
C GLN A 163 -17.96 4.90 19.73
N SER A 164 -18.69 4.42 18.72
CA SER A 164 -19.40 3.13 18.80
C SER A 164 -18.44 1.96 19.02
N TYR A 165 -17.30 1.93 18.31
CA TYR A 165 -16.27 0.91 18.49
C TYR A 165 -15.66 0.95 19.89
N ASN A 166 -15.36 2.14 20.42
CA ASN A 166 -14.86 2.31 21.78
C ASN A 166 -15.88 1.83 22.83
N GLY A 167 -17.17 2.13 22.65
CA GLY A 167 -18.20 1.67 23.58
C GLY A 167 -18.46 0.16 23.53
N LYS A 168 -18.31 -0.47 22.36
CA LYS A 168 -18.68 -1.88 22.14
C LYS A 168 -17.50 -2.85 22.11
N SER A 169 -16.27 -2.38 21.89
CA SER A 169 -15.11 -3.28 21.88
C SER A 169 -14.84 -3.81 23.29
N GLY A 170 -14.57 -5.10 23.42
CA GLY A 170 -14.15 -5.70 24.70
C GLY A 170 -12.73 -5.34 25.15
N LEU A 171 -12.13 -4.32 24.52
CA LEU A 171 -10.78 -3.85 24.82
C LEU A 171 -10.80 -2.86 25.99
N ASN A 172 -9.76 -2.87 26.83
CA ASN A 172 -9.74 -2.05 28.05
C ASN A 172 -9.36 -0.57 27.81
N LYS A 173 -8.83 -0.25 26.63
CA LYS A 173 -8.38 1.08 26.24
C LYS A 173 -9.32 1.71 25.23
N HIS A 174 -9.39 3.04 25.26
CA HIS A 174 -9.96 3.80 24.17
C HIS A 174 -8.98 3.93 23.01
N PHE A 175 -9.52 4.15 21.82
CA PHE A 175 -8.80 4.40 20.59
C PHE A 175 -9.09 5.81 20.08
N GLY A 176 -8.07 6.47 19.54
CA GLY A 176 -8.16 7.76 18.85
C GLY A 176 -8.16 7.58 17.34
N LEU A 177 -8.85 8.47 16.63
CA LEU A 177 -8.89 8.50 15.16
C LEU A 177 -7.58 9.07 14.64
N LEU A 178 -6.80 8.27 13.91
CA LEU A 178 -5.54 8.72 13.33
C LEU A 178 -5.79 9.43 12.00
N ASN A 179 -6.15 8.67 10.96
CA ASN A 179 -6.43 9.20 9.62
C ASN A 179 -7.65 8.50 9.02
N VAL A 180 -8.53 9.27 8.37
CA VAL A 180 -9.53 8.72 7.45
C VAL A 180 -8.82 8.43 6.12
N THR A 181 -8.93 7.19 5.64
CA THR A 181 -8.19 6.72 4.46
C THR A 181 -9.08 6.48 3.27
N ARG A 182 -10.40 6.36 3.47
CA ARG A 182 -11.37 6.13 2.40
C ARG A 182 -12.76 6.61 2.83
N ALA A 183 -13.49 7.20 1.90
CA ALA A 183 -14.90 7.53 2.07
C ALA A 183 -15.67 7.23 0.78
N GLY A 184 -16.93 6.83 0.93
CA GLY A 184 -17.86 6.64 -0.17
C GLY A 184 -19.31 6.76 0.26
N MET A 185 -20.18 6.98 -0.70
CA MET A 185 -21.62 7.07 -0.51
C MET A 185 -22.34 6.11 -1.46
N GLN A 186 -23.38 5.48 -0.96
CA GLN A 186 -24.32 4.68 -1.73
C GLN A 186 -25.75 5.10 -1.39
N TRP A 187 -26.64 5.10 -2.39
CA TRP A 187 -28.05 5.38 -2.19
C TRP A 187 -28.88 4.13 -2.48
N VAL A 188 -29.43 3.49 -1.44
CA VAL A 188 -30.29 2.30 -1.60
C VAL A 188 -31.71 2.60 -1.10
N VAL A 189 -31.88 2.69 0.23
CA VAL A 189 -33.12 3.14 0.88
C VAL A 189 -32.97 4.55 1.47
N GLY A 190 -31.73 5.02 1.56
CA GLY A 190 -31.30 6.34 1.99
C GLY A 190 -29.77 6.45 1.80
N PRO A 191 -29.17 7.59 2.15
CA PRO A 191 -27.73 7.78 2.04
C PRO A 191 -27.01 6.86 3.04
N THR A 192 -26.21 5.95 2.53
CA THR A 192 -25.29 5.10 3.30
C THR A 192 -23.87 5.58 3.05
N TYR A 193 -23.20 6.04 4.09
CA TYR A 193 -21.79 6.41 4.02
C TYR A 193 -20.91 5.25 4.48
N ILE A 194 -19.83 5.01 3.75
CA ILE A 194 -18.83 3.98 4.04
C ILE A 194 -17.52 4.72 4.27
N VAL A 195 -16.98 4.62 5.48
CA VAL A 195 -15.68 5.20 5.84
C VAL A 195 -14.72 4.10 6.27
N GLU A 196 -13.46 4.23 5.85
CA GLU A 196 -12.35 3.47 6.42
C GLU A 196 -11.36 4.45 7.04
N PHE A 197 -10.86 4.08 8.21
CA PHE A 197 -9.96 4.91 8.97
C PHE A 197 -9.02 4.06 9.81
N THR A 198 -7.88 4.66 10.14
CA THR A 198 -6.89 4.10 11.05
C THR A 198 -7.11 4.64 12.44
N ILE A 199 -6.85 3.80 13.44
CA ILE A 199 -7.01 4.14 14.86
C ILE A 199 -5.72 3.86 15.61
N GLN A 200 -5.49 4.58 16.69
CA GLN A 200 -4.35 4.38 17.58
C GLN A 200 -4.84 4.13 19.00
N GLU A 201 -4.25 3.14 19.68
CA GLU A 201 -4.50 2.89 21.09
C GLU A 201 -4.06 4.10 21.93
N THR A 202 -4.93 4.52 22.84
CA THR A 202 -4.68 5.64 23.75
C THR A 202 -4.28 5.15 25.14
N THR A 203 -3.90 6.07 26.01
CA THR A 203 -3.67 5.77 27.43
C THR A 203 -4.96 5.67 28.23
N CYS A 204 -6.11 6.13 27.71
CA CYS A 204 -7.38 6.20 28.44
C CYS A 204 -7.96 4.79 28.65
N LEU A 205 -8.33 4.47 29.89
CA LEU A 205 -9.01 3.23 30.25
C LEU A 205 -10.52 3.41 30.13
N LYS A 206 -11.25 2.36 29.75
CA LYS A 206 -12.72 2.41 29.70
C LYS A 206 -13.38 2.45 31.08
N ASN A 207 -12.67 1.97 32.11
CA ASN A 207 -13.16 1.89 33.49
C ASN A 207 -12.18 2.60 34.43
N MET A 208 -12.48 3.84 34.78
CA MET A 208 -12.33 4.31 36.16
C MET A 208 -13.72 4.23 36.81
N SER A 209 -14.15 3.01 37.12
CA SER A 209 -15.21 2.79 38.10
C SER A 209 -14.56 2.71 39.48
N ASP A 210 -15.11 3.46 40.44
CA ASP A 210 -14.65 3.73 41.80
C ASP A 210 -13.54 4.79 41.95
N VAL A 211 -13.90 6.07 41.84
CA VAL A 211 -14.12 6.95 43.01
C VAL A 211 -14.82 8.24 42.54
N ASP A 212 -16.02 8.46 43.08
CA ASP A 212 -16.73 9.74 43.25
C ASP A 212 -17.12 10.57 42.00
N SER A 213 -18.45 10.66 41.80
CA SER A 213 -19.22 11.81 41.31
C SER A 213 -18.84 12.50 39.99
N GLN A 214 -19.75 12.38 39.01
CA GLN A 214 -20.08 13.41 38.01
C GLN A 214 -18.90 14.09 37.29
N SER A 215 -18.12 13.36 36.47
CA SER A 215 -17.42 13.93 35.29
C SER A 215 -16.57 12.88 34.55
N PHE A 216 -17.17 12.08 33.68
CA PHE A 216 -16.37 11.28 32.73
C PHE A 216 -16.99 11.38 31.33
N VAL A 217 -16.59 12.43 30.61
CA VAL A 217 -16.52 12.38 29.14
C VAL A 217 -15.05 12.59 28.82
N ASP A 218 -14.34 11.50 28.55
CA ASP A 218 -12.95 11.56 28.09
C ASP A 218 -12.96 12.13 26.67
N VAL A 219 -12.63 13.42 26.51
CA VAL A 219 -12.38 13.98 25.19
C VAL A 219 -10.97 13.54 24.78
N ILE A 220 -10.89 12.63 23.82
CA ILE A 220 -9.62 12.19 23.23
C ILE A 220 -9.19 13.27 22.23
N LYS A 221 -8.18 14.07 22.58
CA LYS A 221 -7.59 15.06 21.67
C LYS A 221 -6.24 14.60 21.16
N PHE A 222 -5.97 14.84 19.87
CA PHE A 222 -4.63 14.66 19.33
C PHE A 222 -3.76 15.87 19.72
N SER A 223 -2.68 15.62 20.48
CA SER A 223 -1.68 16.64 20.76
C SER A 223 -0.63 16.65 19.66
N ASN A 224 -0.54 17.75 18.91
CA ASN A 224 0.45 17.94 17.86
C ASN A 224 1.89 18.01 18.43
N ASP A 225 2.06 18.56 19.63
CA ASP A 225 3.37 18.74 20.27
C ASP A 225 4.02 17.40 20.65
N ASN A 226 3.20 16.44 21.09
CA ASN A 226 3.66 15.12 21.54
C ASN A 226 3.30 13.97 20.58
N GLN A 227 2.69 14.27 19.42
CA GLN A 227 2.18 13.32 18.42
C GLN A 227 1.43 12.13 19.03
N ARG A 228 0.61 12.40 20.05
CA ARG A 228 -0.09 11.38 20.82
C ARG A 228 -1.47 11.85 21.23
N PHE A 229 -2.41 10.91 21.29
CA PHE A 229 -3.71 11.15 21.88
C PHE A 229 -3.60 11.35 23.39
N GLN A 230 -4.21 12.42 23.88
CA GLN A 230 -4.34 12.75 25.29
C GLN A 230 -5.81 12.67 25.70
N CYS A 231 -6.04 12.19 26.92
CA CYS A 231 -7.37 12.17 27.55
C CYS A 231 -7.55 13.52 28.25
N ILE A 232 -8.61 14.26 27.93
CA ILE A 232 -8.96 15.50 28.61
C ILE A 232 -10.24 15.27 29.40
N TYR A 233 -10.19 15.58 30.70
CA TYR A 233 -11.34 15.60 31.57
C TYR A 233 -12.15 16.88 31.32
N LEU A 234 -13.49 16.78 31.30
CA LEU A 234 -14.37 17.93 31.07
C LEU A 234 -14.15 19.10 32.03
N GLN A 235 -13.56 18.87 33.20
CA GLN A 235 -13.27 19.92 34.17
C GLN A 235 -12.19 20.92 33.67
N ASP A 236 -11.35 20.52 32.71
CA ASP A 236 -10.31 21.36 32.11
C ASP A 236 -10.70 21.96 30.74
N ALA A 237 -11.92 21.69 30.26
CA ALA A 237 -12.40 22.16 28.97
C ALA A 237 -12.91 23.62 29.02
N GLN A 238 -12.04 24.57 29.38
CA GLN A 238 -12.25 25.96 29.00
C GLN A 238 -11.95 26.09 27.50
N VAL A 239 -12.89 26.66 26.75
CA VAL A 239 -12.77 26.94 25.31
C VAL A 239 -11.70 28.02 25.14
N GLU A 240 -10.46 27.64 24.83
CA GLU A 240 -9.46 28.59 24.34
C GLU A 240 -9.71 28.85 22.85
N GLU A 241 -10.11 30.09 22.53
CA GLU A 241 -10.01 30.64 21.18
C GLU A 241 -8.55 30.66 20.73
N LEU A 242 -8.29 30.12 19.53
CA LEU A 242 -6.98 30.11 18.87
C LEU A 242 -6.38 31.53 18.76
N PRO A 243 -5.19 31.81 19.31
CA PRO A 243 -4.34 32.83 18.73
C PRO A 243 -3.54 32.21 17.58
N GLY A 244 -3.65 32.82 16.41
CA GLY A 244 -2.80 32.51 15.26
C GLY A 244 -1.31 32.59 15.64
N GLY A 245 -0.56 31.54 15.33
CA GLY A 245 0.87 31.49 15.62
C GLY A 245 1.61 30.52 14.70
N LYS A 246 2.34 31.07 13.74
CA LYS A 246 3.32 30.35 12.90
C LYS A 246 4.41 29.75 13.79
N GLY A 247 4.56 28.43 13.79
CA GLY A 247 5.67 27.75 14.46
C GLY A 247 6.13 26.54 13.66
N LYS A 248 7.35 26.60 13.10
CA LYS A 248 8.02 25.47 12.46
C LYS A 248 8.57 24.56 13.57
N GLY A 249 7.85 23.51 13.92
CA GLY A 249 8.33 22.45 14.81
C GLY A 249 9.16 21.43 14.03
N ALA A 250 10.44 21.31 14.36
CA ALA A 250 11.33 20.30 13.80
C ALA A 250 10.94 18.91 14.30
N LEU A 251 10.67 17.99 13.37
CA LEU A 251 10.36 16.59 13.63
C LEU A 251 11.57 15.88 14.26
N VAL A 252 11.41 15.34 15.46
CA VAL A 252 12.35 14.35 16.01
C VAL A 252 12.12 13.06 15.23
N ALA A 253 12.92 12.86 14.18
CA ALA A 253 12.93 11.64 13.41
C ALA A 253 13.52 10.51 14.26
N HIS A 254 12.69 9.59 14.73
CA HIS A 254 13.17 8.24 15.00
C HIS A 254 13.91 7.77 13.75
N SER A 255 15.15 7.28 13.92
CA SER A 255 16.01 6.75 12.86
C SER A 255 15.33 5.59 12.13
N ARG A 256 14.40 5.91 11.23
CA ARG A 256 13.81 4.97 10.29
C ARG A 256 14.76 4.95 9.09
N LYS A 257 15.12 3.74 8.67
CA LYS A 257 15.82 3.55 7.40
C LYS A 257 15.06 4.34 6.31
N PRO A 258 15.75 5.11 5.46
CA PRO A 258 15.08 5.86 4.40
C PRO A 258 14.23 4.91 3.54
N LEU A 259 13.01 5.32 3.21
CA LEU A 259 12.17 4.57 2.29
C LEU A 259 12.89 4.45 0.95
N LEU A 260 12.81 3.26 0.34
CA LEU A 260 13.42 3.00 -0.96
C LEU A 260 12.59 3.56 -2.11
N GLY A 261 11.35 3.97 -1.86
CA GLY A 261 10.46 4.45 -2.90
C GLY A 261 9.26 5.24 -2.38
N SER A 262 8.31 5.48 -3.28
CA SER A 262 7.12 6.26 -3.00
C SER A 262 5.89 5.74 -3.75
N VAL A 263 4.72 6.05 -3.20
CA VAL A 263 3.42 5.83 -3.84
C VAL A 263 2.74 7.19 -3.98
N MET A 264 2.39 7.55 -5.21
CA MET A 264 1.66 8.77 -5.53
C MET A 264 0.21 8.41 -5.86
N GLU A 265 -0.73 8.96 -5.10
CA GLU A 265 -2.16 8.89 -5.39
C GLU A 265 -2.57 10.04 -6.30
N LEU A 266 -3.13 9.73 -7.46
CA LEU A 266 -3.69 10.72 -8.37
C LEU A 266 -5.15 11.02 -8.02
N PRO A 267 -5.61 12.27 -8.17
CA PRO A 267 -7.03 12.60 -8.08
C PRO A 267 -7.87 11.77 -9.06
N PRO A 268 -9.12 11.40 -8.72
CA PRO A 268 -9.97 10.55 -9.58
C PRO A 268 -10.22 11.12 -10.98
N THR A 269 -10.22 12.44 -11.11
CA THR A 269 -10.46 13.19 -12.37
C THR A 269 -9.21 13.38 -13.22
N SER A 270 -8.02 13.04 -12.69
CA SER A 270 -6.77 13.22 -13.43
C SER A 270 -6.70 12.27 -14.62
N LEU A 271 -6.31 12.80 -15.79
CA LEU A 271 -5.99 11.96 -16.94
C LEU A 271 -4.79 11.08 -16.58
N LYS A 272 -4.95 9.76 -16.76
CA LYS A 272 -3.83 8.84 -16.58
C LYS A 272 -2.69 9.23 -17.53
N PRO A 273 -1.45 9.36 -17.04
CA PRO A 273 -0.31 9.61 -17.91
C PRO A 273 -0.24 8.57 -19.03
N SER A 274 0.02 9.01 -20.26
CA SER A 274 0.25 8.10 -21.38
C SER A 274 1.44 7.21 -21.07
N ARG A 275 1.23 5.89 -21.11
CA ARG A 275 2.28 4.91 -20.83
C ARG A 275 3.00 4.52 -22.12
N PRO A 276 4.33 4.38 -22.10
CA PRO A 276 5.07 3.77 -23.20
C PRO A 276 4.58 2.35 -23.52
N LEU A 277 4.72 1.94 -24.78
CA LEU A 277 4.51 0.56 -25.19
C LEU A 277 5.58 -0.35 -24.56
N PRO A 278 5.25 -1.60 -24.18
CA PRO A 278 6.23 -2.53 -23.64
C PRO A 278 7.34 -2.82 -24.64
N ALA A 279 8.58 -2.84 -24.17
CA ALA A 279 9.75 -3.14 -24.98
C ALA A 279 10.08 -4.64 -25.01
N ALA A 280 9.83 -5.36 -23.90
CA ALA A 280 10.13 -6.78 -23.84
C ALA A 280 9.17 -7.63 -24.68
N LYS A 281 9.68 -8.76 -25.19
CA LYS A 281 8.89 -9.72 -25.97
C LYS A 281 7.77 -10.30 -25.09
N ASN A 282 6.62 -10.60 -25.72
CA ASN A 282 5.46 -11.20 -25.06
C ASN A 282 4.98 -10.42 -23.82
N CYS A 283 5.07 -9.10 -23.90
CA CYS A 283 4.55 -8.16 -22.92
C CYS A 283 3.44 -7.30 -23.57
N PRO A 284 2.40 -6.88 -22.82
CA PRO A 284 2.22 -7.11 -21.39
C PRO A 284 1.75 -8.54 -21.07
N GLY A 285 2.03 -9.00 -19.86
CA GLY A 285 1.56 -10.28 -19.36
C GLY A 285 0.04 -10.34 -19.19
N LYS A 286 -0.47 -11.54 -18.89
CA LYS A 286 -1.91 -11.75 -18.63
C LYS A 286 -2.31 -11.12 -17.30
N LYS A 287 -3.45 -10.42 -17.27
CA LYS A 287 -4.05 -9.91 -16.02
C LYS A 287 -4.47 -11.09 -15.12
N GLN A 288 -4.09 -11.04 -13.85
CA GLN A 288 -4.47 -11.99 -12.81
C GLN A 288 -5.88 -11.69 -12.28
N SER A 289 -6.25 -10.41 -12.19
CA SER A 289 -7.59 -9.99 -11.83
C SER A 289 -8.18 -9.12 -12.93
N ALA A 290 -9.33 -9.54 -13.44
CA ALA A 290 -10.24 -8.66 -14.11
C ALA A 290 -11.14 -8.07 -13.02
N ILE A 291 -10.79 -6.90 -12.47
CA ILE A 291 -11.84 -6.01 -11.96
C ILE A 291 -12.68 -5.71 -13.21
N MET A 292 -13.77 -6.48 -13.37
CA MET A 292 -14.37 -6.90 -14.65
C MET A 292 -14.15 -5.92 -15.81
N GLY A 293 -13.43 -6.37 -16.86
CA GLY A 293 -13.56 -5.80 -18.21
C GLY A 293 -13.20 -4.32 -18.41
N ILE A 294 -12.36 -3.71 -17.55
CA ILE A 294 -11.73 -2.41 -17.83
C ILE A 294 -10.33 -2.62 -18.42
#